data_AF-A0A3V3GNU3-F1
#
_entry.id   AF-A0A3V3GNU3-F1
#
_cell.length_a   1.000
_cell.length_b   1.000
_cell.length_c   1.000
_cell.angle_alpha   90.00
_cell.angle_beta   90.00
_cell.angle_gamma   90.00
#
_symmetry.space_group_name_H-M   'P 1'
#
loop_
_entity.id
_entity.type
_entity.pdbx_description
1 polymer ?
#
loop_
_entity_poly.entity_id
_entity_poly.type
_entity_poly.pdbx_seq_one_letter_code
_entity_poly.pdbx_strand_id
1 'polypeptide(L)' 'MSAALIGFVLLVNPCGHDACEWVPVTERVYTTKQKCQQMADELKKRRPGYEFSCGEAWRRKED' A
#
# COMPACT_ATOMS: atom_id res chain seq x y z
N MET A 1 -5.47 22.80 7.36
CA MET A 1 -5.03 21.58 6.64
C MET A 1 -5.53 20.31 7.36
N SER A 2 -6.76 19.91 7.08
CA SER A 2 -7.31 18.62 7.52
C SER A 2 -7.03 17.54 6.47
N ALA A 3 -6.82 16.30 6.89
CA ALA A 3 -6.70 15.14 5.98
C ALA A 3 -7.84 14.16 6.25
N ALA A 4 -8.41 13.58 5.21
CA ALA A 4 -9.43 12.55 5.30
C ALA A 4 -8.86 11.20 4.84
N LEU A 5 -9.01 10.16 5.67
CA LEU A 5 -8.69 8.79 5.28
C LEU A 5 -9.66 8.35 4.18
N ILE A 6 -9.11 7.96 3.03
CA ILE A 6 -9.91 7.50 1.88
C ILE A 6 -9.78 6.00 1.61
N GLY A 7 -8.85 5.32 2.29
CA GLY A 7 -8.70 3.86 2.23
C GLY A 7 -7.25 3.42 2.41
N PHE A 8 -6.89 2.33 1.76
CA PHE A 8 -5.58 1.70 1.88
C PHE A 8 -4.98 1.45 0.50
N VAL A 9 -3.67 1.61 0.35
CA VAL A 9 -2.92 1.34 -0.89
C VAL A 9 -1.96 0.19 -0.67
N LEU A 10 -1.81 -0.63 -1.72
CA LEU A 10 -0.83 -1.70 -1.75
C LEU A 10 0.53 -1.12 -2.14
N LEU A 11 1.54 -1.39 -1.32
CA LEU A 11 2.90 -0.89 -1.47
C LEU A 11 3.88 -2.04 -1.70
N VAL A 12 4.96 -1.77 -2.43
CA VAL A 12 6.10 -2.67 -2.60
C VAL A 12 7.39 -1.96 -2.19
N ASN A 13 8.30 -2.70 -1.56
CA ASN A 13 9.67 -2.24 -1.37
C ASN A 13 10.54 -2.80 -2.51
N PRO A 14 10.98 -1.96 -3.46
CA PRO A 14 11.72 -2.43 -4.63
C PRO A 14 13.14 -2.90 -4.32
N CYS A 15 13.71 -2.47 -3.18
CA CYS A 15 15.09 -2.78 -2.80
C CYS A 15 15.18 -3.85 -1.70
N GLY A 16 14.05 -4.18 -1.05
CA GLY A 16 13.96 -5.09 0.09
C GLY A 16 14.56 -4.51 1.38
N HIS A 17 14.17 -5.04 2.54
CA HIS A 17 14.80 -4.74 3.83
C HIS A 17 14.91 -3.24 4.17
N ASP A 18 13.89 -2.44 3.82
CA ASP A 18 13.85 -0.98 4.06
C ASP A 18 15.01 -0.19 3.41
N ALA A 19 15.68 -0.75 2.40
CA ALA A 19 16.75 -0.06 1.70
C ALA A 19 16.25 1.10 0.81
N CYS A 20 14.97 1.11 0.45
CA CYS A 20 14.33 2.15 -0.36
C CYS A 20 12.91 2.45 0.13
N GLU A 21 12.36 3.57 -0.34
CA GLU A 21 11.00 3.96 -0.05
C GLU A 21 9.97 2.96 -0.61
N TRP A 22 8.92 2.76 0.17
CA TRP A 22 7.76 1.98 -0.24
C TRP A 22 6.97 2.74 -1.30
N VAL A 23 6.77 2.11 -2.46
CA VAL A 23 6.06 2.74 -3.59
C VAL A 23 4.73 2.04 -3.86
N PRO A 24 3.70 2.78 -4.34
CA PRO A 24 2.43 2.17 -4.74
C PRO A 24 2.65 1.14 -5.86
N VAL A 25 2.06 -0.05 -5.70
CA VAL A 25 2.06 -1.07 -6.77
C VAL A 25 1.11 -0.65 -7.90
N THR A 26 0.01 0.00 -7.54
CA THR A 26 -1.02 0.51 -8.45
C THR A 26 -1.69 1.74 -7.83
N GLU A 27 -2.46 2.49 -8.61
CA GLU A 27 -3.29 3.61 -8.10
C GLU A 27 -4.56 3.16 -7.37
N ARG A 28 -4.78 1.84 -7.21
CA ARG A 28 -5.97 1.30 -6.57
C ARG A 28 -5.98 1.59 -5.06
N VAL A 29 -7.08 2.17 -4.60
CA VAL A 29 -7.40 2.33 -3.18
C VAL A 29 -8.39 1.26 -2.74
N TYR A 30 -8.01 0.46 -1.76
CA TYR A 30 -8.85 -0.54 -1.11
C TYR A 30 -9.67 0.11 0.00
N THR A 31 -10.96 -0.22 0.07
CA THR A 31 -11.85 0.35 1.09
C THR A 31 -11.53 -0.13 2.51
N THR A 32 -10.86 -1.26 2.68
CA THR A 32 -10.47 -1.80 3.99
C THR A 32 -9.04 -2.34 3.96
N LYS A 33 -8.36 -2.27 5.11
CA LYS A 33 -7.01 -2.82 5.29
C LYS A 33 -6.97 -4.32 4.97
N GLN A 34 -8.00 -5.06 5.37
CA GLN A 34 -8.10 -6.50 5.13
C GLN A 34 -8.10 -6.84 3.63
N LYS A 35 -8.85 -6.11 2.80
CA LYS A 35 -8.85 -6.33 1.35
C LYS A 35 -7.50 -6.05 0.71
N CYS A 36 -6.80 -5.01 1.18
CA CYS A 36 -5.43 -4.74 0.75
C CYS A 36 -4.50 -5.88 1.16
N GLN A 37 -4.59 -6.35 2.41
CA GLN A 37 -3.73 -7.40 2.94
C GLN A 37 -3.91 -8.74 2.21
N GLN A 38 -5.16 -9.11 1.89
CA GLN A 38 -5.44 -10.29 1.07
C GLN A 38 -4.69 -10.24 -0.26
N MET A 39 -4.67 -9.06 -0.91
CA MET A 39 -3.93 -8.90 -2.15
C MET A 39 -2.41 -8.96 -1.94
N ALA A 40 -1.90 -8.34 -0.89
CA ALA A 40 -0.47 -8.41 -0.55
C ALA A 40 -0.03 -9.87 -0.34
N ASP A 41 -0.83 -10.68 0.35
CA ASP A 41 -0.52 -12.08 0.64
C ASP A 41 -0.57 -12.94 -0.64
N GLU A 42 -1.52 -12.69 -1.53
CA GLU A 42 -1.57 -13.34 -2.84
C GLU A 42 -0.35 -12.98 -3.71
N LEU A 43 0.09 -11.72 -3.67
CA LEU A 43 1.29 -11.30 -4.40
C LEU A 43 2.56 -11.90 -3.81
N LYS A 44 2.70 -11.97 -2.49
CA LYS A 44 3.82 -12.65 -1.83
C LYS A 44 3.94 -14.10 -2.27
N LYS A 45 2.81 -14.82 -2.38
CA LYS A 45 2.81 -16.21 -2.89
C LYS A 45 3.28 -16.31 -4.35
N ARG A 46 2.89 -15.35 -5.19
CA ARG A 46 3.25 -15.32 -6.62
C ARG A 46 4.66 -14.77 -6.88
N ARG A 47 5.17 -13.92 -5.98
CA ARG A 47 6.41 -13.15 -6.10
C ARG A 47 7.18 -13.18 -4.75
N PRO A 48 7.72 -14.35 -4.34
CA PRO A 48 8.31 -14.52 -3.01
C PRO A 48 9.57 -13.69 -2.75
N GLY A 49 10.21 -13.14 -3.79
CA GLY A 49 11.36 -12.23 -3.68
C GLY A 49 11.00 -10.76 -3.48
N TYR A 50 9.71 -10.42 -3.38
CA TYR A 50 9.25 -9.05 -3.19
C TYR A 50 8.50 -8.90 -1.87
N GLU A 51 8.72 -7.75 -1.22
CA GLU A 51 8.03 -7.39 0.00
C GLU A 51 6.85 -6.47 -0.30
N PHE A 52 5.68 -6.88 0.18
CA PHE A 52 4.43 -6.13 0.02
C PHE A 52 3.84 -5.75 1.37
N SER A 53 3.30 -4.52 1.45
CA SER A 53 2.63 -3.98 2.63
C SER A 53 1.42 -3.12 2.24
N CYS A 54 0.65 -2.70 3.23
CA CYS A 54 -0.53 -1.85 3.03
C CYS A 54 -0.40 -0.57 3.86
N GLY A 55 -0.48 0.58 3.20
CA GLY A 55 -0.45 1.91 3.81
C GLY A 55 -1.80 2.60 3.75
N GLU A 56 -2.02 3.58 4.62
CA GLU A 56 -3.20 4.44 4.58
C GLU A 56 -3.10 5.48 3.47
N ALA A 57 -4.18 5.68 2.74
CA ALA A 57 -4.31 6.72 1.74
C ALA A 57 -5.12 7.89 2.32
N TRP A 58 -4.52 9.07 2.32
CA TRP A 58 -5.11 10.29 2.86
C TRP A 58 -5.34 11.31 1.76
N ARG A 59 -6.53 11.90 1.70
CA ARG A 59 -6.81 13.07 0.86
C ARG A 59 -6.61 14.33 1.70
N ARG A 60 -5.68 15.19 1.28
CA ARG A 60 -5.58 16.55 1.83
C ARG A 60 -6.84 17.34 1.46
N LYS A 61 -7.42 18.03 2.44
CA LYS A 61 -8.40 19.08 2.20
C LYS A 61 -7.63 20.39 2.05
N GLU A 62 -7.78 21.03 0.90
CA GLU A 62 -7.42 22.44 0.74
C GLU A 62 -8.59 23.24 1.31
N ASP A 63 -8.29 24.04 2.35
CA ASP A 63 -9.23 24.97 2.98
C ASP A 63 -9.22 26.28 2.17
#